data_AF-M9RCI5-F1
#
_entry.id   AF-M9RCI5-F1
#
_cell.length_a   1.000
_cell.length_b   1.000
_cell.length_c   1.000
_cell.angle_alpha   90.00
_cell.angle_beta   90.00
_cell.angle_gamma   90.00
#
_symmetry.space_group_name_H-M   'P 1'
#
loop_
_entity.id
_entity.type
_entity.pdbx_description
1 polymer ?
#
loop_
_entity_poly.entity_id
_entity_poly.type
_entity_poly.pdbx_seq_one_letter_code
_entity_poly.pdbx_strand_id
1 'polypeptide(L)' 'MREVRGMKAELNHLQFGEQRIDYRVVRRKRKTPEIAVNPDASVVITAPMDASIEAIKQKLRKRAA' A
#
# COMPACT_ATOMS: atom_id res chain seq x y z
N MET A 1 -6.13 -27.42 -2.26
CA MET A 1 -5.91 -25.98 -2.48
C MET A 1 -5.17 -25.44 -1.27
N ARG A 2 -3.84 -25.26 -1.36
CA ARG A 2 -3.00 -24.82 -0.22
C ARG A 2 -2.90 -23.29 -0.25
N GLU A 3 -3.61 -22.63 0.66
CA GLU A 3 -3.37 -21.21 0.95
C GLU A 3 -2.03 -21.09 1.69
N VAL A 4 -1.01 -20.61 0.98
CA VAL A 4 0.26 -20.21 1.57
C VAL A 4 0.02 -18.99 2.47
N ARG A 5 -0.22 -19.24 3.77
CA ARG A 5 -0.15 -18.23 4.83
C ARG A 5 1.31 -17.81 5.03
N GLY A 6 1.77 -16.86 4.22
CA GLY A 6 3.07 -16.24 4.38
C GLY A 6 3.01 -14.80 3.87
N MET A 7 2.89 -13.84 4.79
CA MET A 7 2.77 -12.40 4.51
C MET A 7 1.54 -12.03 3.69
N LYS A 8 0.37 -11.96 4.35
CA LYS A 8 -0.82 -11.30 3.78
C LYS A 8 -0.45 -9.86 3.46
N ALA A 9 -0.29 -9.59 2.18
CA ALA A 9 -0.26 -8.24 1.70
C ALA A 9 -1.69 -7.83 1.36
N GLU A 10 -2.12 -6.71 1.89
CA GLU A 10 -3.50 -6.24 1.78
C GLU A 10 -3.64 -5.49 0.45
N LEU A 11 -4.31 -6.10 -0.52
CA LEU A 11 -4.66 -5.46 -1.78
C LEU A 11 -5.86 -4.54 -1.54
N ASN A 12 -5.68 -3.27 -1.83
CA ASN A 12 -6.69 -2.23 -1.67
C ASN A 12 -6.67 -1.32 -2.90
N HIS A 13 -7.72 -0.54 -3.08
CA HIS A 13 -7.78 0.50 -4.10
C HIS A 13 -8.16 1.82 -3.46
N LEU A 14 -7.61 2.90 -3.98
CA LEU A 14 -7.95 4.27 -3.61
C LEU A 14 -8.55 4.94 -4.85
N GLN A 15 -9.72 5.55 -4.68
CA GLN A 15 -10.27 6.42 -5.71
C GLN A 15 -9.66 7.82 -5.53
N PHE A 16 -8.94 8.29 -6.53
CA PHE A 16 -8.27 9.59 -6.53
C PHE A 16 -8.84 10.44 -7.68
N GLY A 17 -9.86 11.23 -7.37
CA GLY A 17 -10.67 11.89 -8.40
C GLY A 17 -11.36 10.85 -9.26
N GLU A 18 -11.13 10.91 -10.57
CA GLU A 18 -11.66 9.95 -11.56
C GLU A 18 -10.75 8.72 -11.76
N GLN A 19 -9.53 8.74 -11.21
CA GLN A 19 -8.56 7.67 -11.39
C GLN A 19 -8.60 6.67 -10.24
N ARG A 20 -8.57 5.38 -10.57
CA ARG A 20 -8.45 4.30 -9.58
C ARG A 20 -6.98 3.92 -9.42
N ILE A 21 -6.48 3.99 -8.19
CA ILE A 21 -5.10 3.62 -7.83
C ILE A 21 -5.15 2.34 -7.03
N ASP A 22 -4.73 1.23 -7.64
CA ASP A 22 -4.61 -0.05 -6.94
C ASP A 22 -3.27 -0.09 -6.19
N TYR A 23 -3.35 -0.36 -4.88
CA TYR A 23 -2.19 -0.40 -3.99
C TYR A 23 -2.17 -1.64 -3.11
N ARG A 24 -0.97 -2.15 -2.85
CA ARG A 24 -0.73 -3.32 -2.03
C ARG A 24 0.04 -2.94 -0.78
N VAL A 25 -0.51 -3.23 0.40
CA VAL A 25 0.17 -3.00 1.69
C VAL A 25 0.90 -4.27 2.11
N VAL A 26 2.22 -4.20 2.18
CA VAL A 26 3.10 -5.28 2.65
C VAL A 26 3.57 -4.94 4.05
N ARG A 27 3.16 -5.76 5.03
CA ARG A 27 3.58 -5.62 6.43
C ARG A 27 4.99 -6.19 6.63
N ARG A 28 5.93 -5.36 7.09
CA ARG A 28 7.33 -5.74 7.38
C ARG A 28 7.79 -5.15 8.72
N LYS A 29 8.77 -5.78 9.37
CA LYS A 29 9.50 -5.19 10.51
C LYS A 29 10.41 -4.06 10.01
N ARG A 30 9.87 -2.85 9.87
CA ARG A 30 10.61 -1.62 9.54
C ARG A 30 10.08 -0.44 10.36
N LYS A 31 10.93 0.57 10.59
CA LYS A 31 10.56 1.76 11.37
C LYS A 31 9.68 2.75 10.61
N THR A 32 9.87 2.88 9.30
CA THR A 32 9.19 3.90 8.49
C THR A 32 8.41 3.25 7.34
N PRO A 33 7.19 3.70 7.00
CA PRO A 33 6.50 3.23 5.80
C PRO A 33 7.11 3.84 4.54
N GLU A 34 7.16 3.05 3.48
CA GLU A 34 7.64 3.42 2.14
C GLU A 34 6.61 3.10 1.08
N ILE A 35 6.57 3.95 0.07
CA ILE A 35 5.61 3.89 -1.01
C ILE A 35 6.40 3.90 -2.30
N ALA A 36 6.26 2.83 -3.07
CA ALA A 36 6.75 2.73 -4.43
C ALA A 36 5.56 2.89 -5.37
N VAL A 37 5.64 3.86 -6.27
CA VAL A 37 4.66 4.08 -7.33
C VAL A 37 5.29 3.54 -8.61
N ASN A 38 4.65 2.56 -9.24
CA ASN A 38 5.09 2.04 -10.53
C ASN A 38 4.52 2.91 -11.66
N PRO A 39 5.21 2.97 -12.82
CA PRO A 39 4.70 3.68 -14.00
C PRO A 39 3.40 3.08 -14.55
N ASP A 40 3.11 1.82 -14.20
CA ASP A 40 1.86 1.08 -14.52
C ASP A 40 0.67 1.48 -13.62
N ALA A 41 0.78 2.58 -12.87
CA ALA A 41 -0.21 3.04 -11.87
C ALA A 41 -0.45 2.10 -10.67
N SER A 42 0.25 0.97 -10.61
CA SER A 42 0.26 0.05 -9.48
C SER A 42 1.16 0.56 -8.35
N VAL A 43 0.69 0.52 -7.11
CA VAL A 43 1.43 1.05 -5.95
C VAL A 43 1.75 -0.04 -4.94
N VAL A 44 2.99 -0.05 -4.44
CA VAL A 44 3.42 -0.97 -3.38
C VAL A 44 3.79 -0.19 -2.13
N ILE A 45 3.13 -0.50 -1.03
CA ILE A 45 3.29 0.19 0.24
C ILE A 45 3.87 -0.78 1.23
N THR A 46 5.13 -0.58 1.61
CA THR A 46 5.77 -1.39 2.64
C THR A 46 5.64 -0.65 3.97
N ALA A 47 4.79 -1.16 4.84
CA ALA A 47 4.45 -0.51 6.10
C ALA A 47 4.81 -1.37 7.32
N PRO A 48 5.14 -0.76 8.47
CA PRO A 48 5.21 -1.49 9.74
C PRO A 48 3.90 -2.23 10.04
N MET A 49 3.97 -3.27 10.85
CA MET A 49 2.77 -3.96 11.35
C MET A 49 1.83 -3.01 12.11
N ASP A 50 2.40 -2.00 12.75
CA ASP A 50 1.72 -0.99 13.56
C ASP A 50 1.13 0.19 12.74
N ALA A 51 1.47 0.29 11.45
CA ALA A 51 1.02 1.44 10.66
C ALA A 51 -0.47 1.37 10.31
N SER A 52 -1.25 2.38 10.67
CA SER A 52 -2.65 2.46 10.28
C SER A 52 -2.83 2.73 8.78
N ILE A 53 -3.92 2.22 8.21
CA ILE A 53 -4.30 2.45 6.80
C ILE A 53 -4.48 3.95 6.52
N GLU A 54 -4.95 4.76 7.48
CA GLU A 54 -5.05 6.21 7.31
C GLU A 54 -3.70 6.88 7.07
N ALA A 55 -2.68 6.54 7.86
CA ALA A 55 -1.32 7.06 7.69
C ALA A 55 -0.74 6.67 6.32
N ILE A 56 -1.07 5.47 5.85
CA ILE A 56 -0.74 4.99 4.52
C ILE A 56 -1.45 5.82 3.44
N LYS A 57 -2.77 6.02 3.54
CA LYS A 57 -3.56 6.83 2.59
C LYS A 57 -3.07 8.27 2.51
N GLN A 58 -2.73 8.90 3.64
CA GLN A 58 -2.19 10.26 3.66
C GLN A 58 -0.85 10.35 2.92
N LYS A 59 0.06 9.41 3.18
CA LYS A 59 1.35 9.37 2.47
C LYS A 59 1.18 9.05 0.99
N LEU A 60 0.23 8.17 0.63
CA LEU A 60 -0.09 7.84 -0.76
C LEU A 60 -0.62 9.07 -1.51
N ARG A 61 -1.58 9.78 -0.91
CA ARG A 61 -2.14 11.02 -1.45
C ARG A 61 -1.06 12.07 -1.69
N LYS A 62 -0.11 12.23 -0.76
CA LYS A 62 1.04 13.15 -0.92
C LYS A 62 2.00 12.77 -2.05
N ARG A 63 2.01 11.51 -2.48
CA ARG A 63 2.85 11.02 -3.59
C ARG A 63 2.13 11.00 -4.94
N ALA A 64 0.80 10.93 -4.93
CA ALA A 64 -0.04 10.89 -6.12
C ALA A 64 -0.56 12.29 -6.54
N ALA A 65 -0.45 13.29 -5.66
CA ALA A 65 -0.64 14.71 -5.96
C ALA A 65 0.66 15.33 -6.46
#